data_AF-A0A7C9A5W1-F1
#
_entry.id   AF-A0A7C9A5W1-F1
#
_cell.length_a   1.000
_cell.length_b   1.000
_cell.length_c   1.000
_cell.angle_alpha   90.00
_cell.angle_beta   90.00
_cell.angle_gamma   90.00
#
_symmetry.space_group_name_H-M   'P 1'
#
loop_
_entity.id
_entity.type
_entity.pdbx_description
1 polymer ?
#
loop_
_entity_poly.entity_id
_entity_poly.type
_entity_poly.pdbx_seq_one_letter_code
_entity_poly.pdbx_strand_id
1 'polypeptide(L)'
;MAEVPSLLTLCLDALKDHILYGDDDDDDGVLQGIYELPAELFDCLLRQLPALALHKLQSQMPSEVQSDFDIDYACAGSGRKRTRHGKFDAAWKVLFYLRWPELTEHLPYDPLAGKNVMECESINDWRQKYWEMHVQNCFDAAAERAMLPSFDGRIGEIIVPDALIKAIGFQKKCSVYVYSRLHDHCQGFGAYTRFLRLPNVFCNVETCYGRISFH
;
A
#
# COMPACT_ATOMS: atom_id res chain seq x y z
N MET A 1 8.06 25.88 19.05
CA MET A 1 8.30 24.98 20.19
C MET A 1 7.87 23.60 19.72
N ALA A 2 8.80 22.65 19.61
CA ALA A 2 8.42 21.27 19.29
C ALA A 2 7.69 20.70 20.51
N GLU A 3 6.42 20.33 20.34
CA GLU A 3 5.68 19.61 21.38
C GLU A 3 6.44 18.33 21.75
N VAL A 4 6.63 18.12 23.05
CA VAL A 4 7.25 16.88 23.53
C VAL A 4 6.31 15.74 23.16
N PRO A 5 6.75 14.75 22.37
CA PRO A 5 5.90 13.64 21.99
C PRO A 5 5.45 12.92 23.25
N SER A 6 4.15 12.64 23.33
CA SER A 6 3.58 11.83 24.39
C SER A 6 4.20 10.43 24.41
N LEU A 7 4.13 9.74 25.55
CA LEU A 7 4.53 8.34 25.64
C LEU A 7 3.80 7.48 24.58
N LEU A 8 2.51 7.74 24.35
CA LEU A 8 1.71 7.02 23.37
C LEU A 8 2.24 7.20 21.94
N THR A 9 2.60 8.43 21.54
CA THR A 9 3.17 8.68 20.21
C THR A 9 4.52 8.01 20.04
N LEU A 10 5.36 8.02 21.08
CA LEU A 10 6.65 7.31 21.05
C LEU A 10 6.46 5.78 20.89
N CYS A 11 5.50 5.20 21.61
CA CYS A 11 5.18 3.77 21.49
C CYS A 11 4.63 3.43 20.09
N LEU A 12 3.74 4.25 19.53
CA LEU A 12 3.20 4.02 18.18
C LEU A 12 4.28 4.17 17.10
N ASP A 13 5.18 5.13 17.23
CA ASP A 13 6.32 5.28 16.32
C ASP A 13 7.27 4.07 16.39
N ALA A 14 7.52 3.56 17.61
CA ALA A 14 8.32 2.34 17.78
C ALA A 14 7.65 1.12 17.15
N LEU A 15 6.34 0.95 17.31
CA LEU A 15 5.57 -0.13 16.66
C LEU A 15 5.59 0.01 15.14
N LYS A 16 5.46 1.22 14.61
CA LYS A 16 5.53 1.50 13.17
C LYS A 16 6.91 1.12 12.60
N ASP A 17 7.97 1.51 13.28
CA ASP A 17 9.34 1.14 12.86
C ASP A 17 9.54 -0.37 12.91
N HIS A 18 9.02 -1.03 13.94
CA HIS A 18 9.07 -2.48 14.06
C HIS A 18 8.32 -3.18 12.92
N ILE A 19 7.10 -2.74 12.57
CA ILE A 19 6.36 -3.29 11.42
C ILE A 19 7.13 -3.09 10.10
N LEU A 20 7.84 -1.97 9.95
CA LEU A 20 8.56 -1.65 8.71
C LEU A 20 9.86 -2.43 8.56
N TYR A 21 10.67 -2.49 9.63
CA TYR A 21 12.06 -2.93 9.60
C TYR A 21 12.34 -4.19 10.43
N GLY A 22 11.34 -4.74 11.13
CA GLY A 22 11.48 -6.04 11.78
C GLY A 22 11.77 -7.13 10.74
N ASP A 23 12.62 -8.08 11.11
CA ASP A 23 12.92 -9.24 10.27
C ASP A 23 11.71 -10.17 10.23
N ASP A 24 11.37 -10.67 9.04
CA ASP A 24 10.17 -11.49 8.81
C ASP A 24 10.23 -12.88 9.47
N ASP A 25 11.38 -13.29 10.04
CA ASP A 25 11.66 -14.65 10.53
C ASP A 25 11.66 -14.82 12.07
N ASP A 26 11.71 -13.74 12.88
CA ASP A 26 11.93 -13.84 14.35
C ASP A 26 10.91 -13.07 15.23
N ASP A 27 9.95 -12.32 14.67
CA ASP A 27 9.13 -11.34 15.43
C ASP A 27 7.60 -11.55 15.42
N ASP A 28 7.15 -12.79 15.18
CA ASP A 28 5.73 -13.15 15.20
C ASP A 28 5.02 -12.76 16.52
N GLY A 29 5.74 -12.76 17.64
CA GLY A 29 5.19 -12.43 18.95
C GLY A 29 4.74 -10.97 19.09
N VAL A 30 5.46 -10.02 18.48
CA VAL A 30 5.12 -8.59 18.56
C VAL A 30 3.96 -8.28 17.62
N LEU A 31 3.95 -8.84 16.41
CA LEU A 31 2.84 -8.70 15.47
C LEU A 31 1.53 -9.28 16.05
N GLN A 32 1.60 -10.45 16.71
CA GLN A 32 0.45 -11.02 17.39
C GLN A 32 -0.08 -10.08 18.49
N GLY A 33 0.83 -9.51 19.29
CA GLY A 33 0.48 -8.53 20.32
C GLY A 33 -0.20 -7.27 19.76
N ILE A 34 0.09 -6.87 18.51
CA ILE A 34 -0.58 -5.74 17.86
C ILE A 34 -2.06 -6.03 17.60
N TYR A 35 -2.43 -7.25 17.20
CA TYR A 35 -3.84 -7.61 16.97
C TYR A 35 -4.65 -7.72 18.27
N GLU A 36 -3.98 -8.04 19.38
CA GLU A 36 -4.53 -8.09 20.74
C GLU A 36 -4.73 -6.70 21.38
N LEU A 37 -4.23 -5.63 20.75
CA LEU A 37 -4.39 -4.27 21.27
C LEU A 37 -5.88 -3.89 21.43
N PRO A 38 -6.20 -3.08 22.46
CA PRO A 38 -7.48 -2.40 22.55
C PRO A 38 -7.83 -1.67 21.26
N ALA A 39 -9.12 -1.67 20.90
CA ALA A 39 -9.59 -1.18 19.61
C ALA A 39 -9.22 0.29 19.37
N GLU A 40 -9.23 1.13 20.39
CA GLU A 40 -8.85 2.53 20.27
C GLU A 40 -7.37 2.70 19.91
N LEU A 41 -6.49 1.90 20.53
CA LEU A 41 -5.05 1.94 20.27
C LEU A 41 -4.71 1.39 18.89
N PHE A 42 -5.36 0.30 18.51
CA PHE A 42 -5.23 -0.27 17.16
C PHE A 42 -5.69 0.71 16.09
N ASP A 43 -6.82 1.40 16.30
CA ASP A 43 -7.33 2.40 15.36
C ASP A 43 -6.39 3.62 15.25
N CYS A 44 -5.81 4.06 16.37
CA CYS A 44 -4.81 5.10 16.39
C CYS A 44 -3.54 4.70 15.64
N LEU A 45 -3.12 3.44 15.77
CA LEU A 45 -1.98 2.88 15.02
C LEU A 45 -2.28 2.91 13.52
N LEU A 46 -3.39 2.31 13.07
CA LEU A 46 -3.74 2.23 11.64
C LEU A 46 -3.75 3.59 10.93
N ARG A 47 -4.21 4.65 11.60
CA ARG A 47 -4.25 6.02 11.03
C ARG A 47 -2.86 6.65 10.84
N GLN A 48 -1.84 6.14 11.55
CA GLN A 48 -0.49 6.68 11.53
C GLN A 48 0.48 5.82 10.71
N LEU A 49 0.06 4.62 10.32
CA LEU A 49 0.89 3.73 9.52
C LEU A 49 1.03 4.27 8.09
N PRO A 50 2.26 4.32 7.55
CA PRO A 50 2.45 4.51 6.13
C PRO A 50 1.99 3.29 5.34
N ALA A 51 1.84 3.46 4.02
CA ALA A 51 1.32 2.42 3.12
C ALA A 51 2.07 1.09 3.23
N LEU A 52 3.41 1.11 3.28
CA LEU A 52 4.19 -0.13 3.37
C LEU A 52 3.94 -0.86 4.71
N ALA A 53 3.89 -0.13 5.82
CA ALA A 53 3.64 -0.71 7.13
C ALA A 53 2.22 -1.28 7.22
N LEU A 54 1.24 -0.53 6.71
CA LEU A 54 -0.15 -0.96 6.64
C LEU A 54 -0.29 -2.23 5.80
N HIS A 55 0.45 -2.31 4.69
CA HIS A 55 0.47 -3.49 3.83
C HIS A 55 1.09 -4.70 4.51
N LYS A 56 2.25 -4.57 5.15
CA LYS A 56 2.87 -5.67 5.93
C LYS A 56 1.93 -6.17 7.03
N LEU A 57 1.39 -5.26 7.84
CA LEU A 57 0.44 -5.59 8.91
C LEU A 57 -0.83 -6.27 8.38
N GLN A 58 -1.34 -5.88 7.22
CA GLN A 58 -2.52 -6.54 6.65
C GLN A 58 -2.17 -7.90 6.01
N SER A 59 -0.94 -8.09 5.52
CA SER A 59 -0.53 -9.32 4.84
C SER A 59 -0.13 -10.44 5.81
N GLN A 60 0.36 -10.07 7.00
CA GLN A 60 0.74 -10.99 8.08
C GLN A 60 -0.43 -11.29 9.04
N MET A 61 -1.65 -10.84 8.74
CA MET A 61 -2.79 -11.06 9.61
C MET A 61 -3.16 -12.55 9.68
N PRO A 62 -3.21 -13.17 10.88
CA PRO A 62 -3.53 -14.59 11.02
C PRO A 62 -4.96 -14.90 10.54
N SER A 63 -5.15 -16.08 9.96
CA SER A 63 -6.44 -16.54 9.42
C SER A 63 -7.54 -16.63 10.49
N GLU A 64 -7.19 -16.96 11.73
CA GLU A 64 -8.15 -17.01 12.84
C GLU A 64 -8.73 -15.61 13.11
N VAL A 65 -7.88 -14.59 13.07
CA VAL A 65 -8.27 -13.21 13.28
C VAL A 65 -9.02 -12.65 12.07
N GLN A 66 -8.64 -13.07 10.85
CA GLN A 66 -9.43 -12.75 9.63
C GLN A 66 -10.87 -13.24 9.75
N SER A 67 -11.10 -14.45 10.28
CA SER A 67 -12.45 -14.99 10.47
C SER A 67 -13.29 -14.18 11.47
N ASP A 68 -12.70 -13.73 12.58
CA ASP A 68 -13.34 -12.79 13.52
C ASP A 68 -13.65 -11.43 12.90
N PHE A 69 -12.94 -11.08 11.82
CA PHE A 69 -13.17 -9.90 11.01
C PHE A 69 -14.02 -10.17 9.74
N ASP A 70 -14.49 -11.39 9.46
CA ASP A 70 -15.32 -11.69 8.28
C ASP A 70 -16.77 -12.08 8.64
N ILE A 71 -17.06 -12.26 9.93
CA ILE A 71 -18.42 -12.55 10.41
C ILE A 71 -19.30 -11.28 10.32
N ASP A 72 -19.88 -11.00 9.14
CA ASP A 72 -21.11 -10.20 9.01
C ASP A 72 -21.89 -10.45 7.70
N TYR A 73 -22.08 -11.72 7.30
CA TYR A 73 -22.92 -12.04 6.12
C TYR A 73 -24.02 -13.07 6.33
N ALA A 74 -24.28 -13.53 7.55
CA ALA A 74 -25.42 -14.40 7.82
C ALA A 74 -26.13 -14.02 9.13
N CYS A 75 -27.41 -13.67 8.99
CA CYS A 75 -28.42 -13.42 10.03
C CYS A 75 -28.55 -11.99 10.61
N ALA A 76 -29.54 -11.29 10.05
CA ALA A 76 -30.57 -10.49 10.71
C ALA A 76 -30.33 -10.02 12.17
N GLY A 77 -30.28 -8.70 12.34
CA GLY A 77 -30.97 -8.02 13.44
C GLY A 77 -30.38 -8.18 14.83
N SER A 78 -29.24 -7.56 15.12
CA SER A 78 -28.99 -6.76 16.35
C SER A 78 -27.49 -6.49 16.52
N GLY A 79 -27.15 -5.29 16.99
CA GLY A 79 -25.86 -5.00 17.63
C GLY A 79 -24.65 -4.82 16.71
N ARG A 80 -24.43 -3.58 16.27
CA ARG A 80 -23.23 -3.10 15.55
C ARG A 80 -21.91 -3.56 16.21
N LYS A 81 -21.30 -4.63 15.73
CA LYS A 81 -19.84 -4.82 15.83
C LYS A 81 -19.25 -4.35 14.51
N ARG A 82 -18.68 -3.14 14.49
CA ARG A 82 -17.98 -2.60 13.31
C ARG A 82 -16.73 -3.45 13.07
N THR A 83 -16.82 -4.30 12.07
CA THR A 83 -15.77 -5.17 11.55
C THR A 83 -14.47 -4.40 11.29
N ARG A 84 -13.33 -4.87 11.82
CA ARG A 84 -12.04 -4.15 11.68
C ARG A 84 -11.52 -4.12 10.24
N HIS A 85 -11.96 -5.01 9.34
CA HIS A 85 -11.65 -4.93 7.90
C HIS A 85 -12.06 -3.59 7.26
N GLY A 86 -13.22 -3.04 7.65
CA GLY A 86 -13.64 -1.70 7.18
C GLY A 86 -12.70 -0.57 7.62
N LYS A 87 -11.83 -0.80 8.63
CA LYS A 87 -10.87 0.19 9.11
C LYS A 87 -9.57 0.19 8.33
N PHE A 88 -9.10 -0.97 7.87
CA PHE A 88 -8.00 -1.03 6.90
C PHE A 88 -8.38 -0.31 5.62
N ASP A 89 -9.58 -0.57 5.13
CA ASP A 89 -10.11 0.08 3.93
C ASP A 89 -10.16 1.62 4.08
N ALA A 90 -10.64 2.10 5.24
CA ALA A 90 -10.62 3.52 5.56
C ALA A 90 -9.20 4.11 5.64
N ALA A 91 -8.24 3.39 6.24
CA ALA A 91 -6.85 3.83 6.31
C ALA A 91 -6.21 3.92 4.90
N TRP A 92 -6.43 2.92 4.05
CA TRP A 92 -6.00 2.93 2.66
C TRP A 92 -6.60 4.09 1.86
N LYS A 93 -7.90 4.34 2.05
CA LYS A 93 -8.58 5.47 1.43
C LYS A 93 -7.96 6.82 1.81
N VAL A 94 -7.65 7.01 3.11
CA VAL A 94 -6.97 8.22 3.59
C VAL A 94 -5.58 8.36 2.97
N LEU A 95 -4.79 7.28 2.95
CA LEU A 95 -3.45 7.27 2.34
C LEU A 95 -3.49 7.59 0.84
N PHE A 96 -4.48 7.08 0.12
CA PHE A 96 -4.67 7.36 -1.30
C PHE A 96 -4.90 8.85 -1.53
N TYR A 97 -5.86 9.44 -0.82
CA TYR A 97 -6.19 10.86 -0.99
C TYR A 97 -5.09 11.81 -0.52
N LEU A 98 -4.32 11.44 0.51
CA LEU A 98 -3.17 12.22 0.96
C LEU A 98 -2.07 12.29 -0.11
N ARG A 99 -1.90 11.22 -0.89
CA ARG A 99 -0.83 11.11 -1.89
C ARG A 99 -1.22 11.69 -3.26
N TRP A 100 -2.49 11.57 -3.65
CA TRP A 100 -3.00 12.05 -4.94
C TRP A 100 -4.25 12.93 -4.77
N PRO A 101 -4.13 14.11 -4.15
CA PRO A 101 -5.26 15.00 -3.93
C PRO A 101 -5.91 15.48 -5.24
N GLU A 102 -5.16 15.61 -6.33
CA GLU A 102 -5.65 16.11 -7.62
C GLU A 102 -6.67 15.14 -8.26
N LEU A 103 -6.55 13.84 -7.97
CA LEU A 103 -7.48 12.82 -8.47
C LEU A 103 -8.81 12.83 -7.69
N THR A 104 -8.91 13.60 -6.61
CA THR A 104 -10.10 13.66 -5.74
C THR A 104 -11.09 14.74 -6.14
N GLU A 105 -10.60 15.83 -6.75
CA GLU A 105 -11.41 16.97 -7.17
C GLU A 105 -12.31 16.64 -8.38
N HIS A 106 -12.00 15.56 -9.10
CA HIS A 106 -12.70 15.13 -10.31
C HIS A 106 -13.72 14.00 -10.08
N LEU A 107 -13.98 13.58 -8.83
CA LEU A 107 -15.11 12.69 -8.55
C LEU A 107 -16.40 13.50 -8.63
N PRO A 108 -17.29 13.26 -9.61
CA PRO A 108 -18.56 13.96 -9.67
C PRO A 108 -19.41 13.52 -8.48
N TYR A 109 -19.51 14.39 -7.47
CA TYR A 109 -20.56 14.29 -6.47
C TYR A 109 -21.86 14.78 -7.13
N ASP A 110 -22.58 13.88 -7.79
CA ASP A 110 -23.95 14.14 -8.25
C ASP A 110 -24.93 13.72 -7.13
N PRO A 111 -25.59 14.67 -6.43
CA PRO A 111 -26.53 14.36 -5.36
C PRO A 111 -27.87 13.81 -5.88
N LEU A 112 -28.09 13.80 -7.21
CA LEU A 112 -29.34 13.42 -7.86
C LEU A 112 -29.20 12.19 -8.77
N ALA A 113 -27.99 11.71 -9.03
CA ALA A 113 -27.77 10.42 -9.67
C ALA A 113 -28.09 9.30 -8.68
N GLY A 114 -29.38 8.98 -8.56
CA GLY A 114 -29.82 7.70 -8.05
C GLY A 114 -29.10 6.60 -8.82
N LYS A 115 -28.07 6.01 -8.19
CA LYS A 115 -27.43 4.75 -8.52
C LYS A 115 -27.30 4.52 -10.04
N ASN A 116 -26.44 5.28 -10.73
CA ASN A 116 -26.20 5.07 -12.16
C ASN A 116 -24.79 4.55 -12.47
N VAL A 117 -24.77 3.27 -12.86
CA VAL A 117 -24.11 2.74 -14.07
C VAL A 117 -22.62 3.06 -14.26
N MET A 118 -21.80 2.79 -13.24
CA MET A 118 -20.54 2.02 -13.37
C MET A 118 -20.09 1.46 -12.01
N GLU A 119 -21.04 1.24 -11.10
CA GLU A 119 -20.82 0.50 -9.85
C GLU A 119 -21.36 -0.91 -10.06
N CYS A 120 -20.76 -1.66 -10.98
CA CYS A 120 -20.96 -3.10 -11.06
C CYS A 120 -19.62 -3.78 -10.79
N GLU A 121 -19.53 -4.32 -9.57
CA GLU A 121 -18.82 -5.56 -9.26
C GLU A 121 -17.28 -5.54 -9.22
N SER A 122 -16.74 -4.98 -8.15
CA SER A 122 -16.24 -5.79 -7.01
C SER A 122 -15.53 -4.85 -6.04
N ILE A 123 -16.06 -4.73 -4.81
CA ILE A 123 -15.40 -4.32 -3.55
C ILE A 123 -14.38 -3.17 -3.70
N ASN A 124 -14.67 -2.00 -3.13
CA ASN A 124 -13.71 -0.88 -3.01
C ASN A 124 -12.41 -1.35 -2.32
N ASP A 125 -11.48 -1.95 -3.05
CA ASP A 125 -10.21 -2.40 -2.50
C ASP A 125 -9.22 -1.24 -2.65
N TRP A 126 -9.26 -0.33 -1.66
CA TRP A 126 -8.36 0.83 -1.67
C TRP A 126 -6.90 0.43 -1.61
N ARG A 127 -6.57 -0.74 -1.05
CA ARG A 127 -5.22 -1.32 -1.09
C ARG A 127 -4.81 -1.64 -2.53
N GLN A 128 -5.67 -2.33 -3.27
CA GLN A 128 -5.45 -2.60 -4.70
C GLN A 128 -5.21 -1.30 -5.47
N LYS A 129 -6.12 -0.33 -5.34
CA LYS A 129 -6.03 0.96 -6.05
C LYS A 129 -4.74 1.71 -5.73
N TYR A 130 -4.36 1.75 -4.45
CA TYR A 130 -3.13 2.40 -4.01
C TYR A 130 -1.89 1.77 -4.65
N TRP A 131 -1.77 0.44 -4.58
CA TRP A 131 -0.61 -0.26 -5.09
C TRP A 131 -0.53 -0.26 -6.61
N GLU A 132 -1.66 -0.41 -7.30
CA GLU A 132 -1.72 -0.29 -8.76
C GLU A 132 -1.21 1.08 -9.23
N MET A 133 -1.68 2.15 -8.60
CA MET A 133 -1.23 3.52 -8.90
C MET A 133 0.24 3.75 -8.52
N HIS A 134 0.70 3.19 -7.40
CA HIS A 134 2.11 3.27 -7.02
C HIS A 134 3.01 2.60 -8.06
N VAL A 135 2.67 1.38 -8.50
CA VAL A 135 3.44 0.66 -9.51
C VAL A 135 3.40 1.39 -10.85
N GLN A 136 2.25 1.94 -11.26
CA GLN A 136 2.15 2.78 -12.45
C GLN A 136 3.14 3.96 -12.40
N ASN A 137 3.19 4.72 -11.30
CA ASN A 137 4.14 5.82 -11.14
C ASN A 137 5.60 5.35 -11.19
N CYS A 138 5.90 4.14 -10.72
CA CYS A 138 7.26 3.57 -10.83
C CYS A 138 7.61 3.26 -12.29
N PHE A 139 6.66 2.72 -13.07
CA PHE A 139 6.85 2.48 -14.50
C PHE A 139 6.97 3.78 -15.29
N ASP A 140 6.18 4.80 -14.98
CA ASP A 140 6.27 6.11 -15.64
C ASP A 140 7.65 6.74 -15.40
N ALA A 141 8.11 6.76 -14.14
CA ALA A 141 9.46 7.22 -13.80
C ALA A 141 10.56 6.38 -14.46
N ALA A 142 10.37 5.06 -14.53
CA ALA A 142 11.33 4.18 -15.19
C ALA A 142 11.36 4.40 -16.71
N ALA A 143 10.23 4.72 -17.33
CA ALA A 143 10.14 5.00 -18.76
C ALA A 143 10.95 6.25 -19.12
N GLU A 144 10.84 7.31 -18.31
CA GLU A 144 11.66 8.51 -18.48
C GLU A 144 13.16 8.19 -18.47
N ARG A 145 13.58 7.28 -17.57
CA ARG A 145 14.98 6.84 -17.51
C ARG A 145 15.37 5.97 -18.70
N ALA A 146 14.49 5.08 -19.13
CA ALA A 146 14.71 4.17 -20.25
C ALA A 146 14.80 4.89 -21.61
N MET A 147 14.24 6.10 -21.72
CA MET A 147 14.36 6.93 -22.93
C MET A 147 15.76 7.56 -23.11
N LEU A 148 16.64 7.47 -22.12
CA LEU A 148 17.96 8.07 -22.21
C LEU A 148 18.90 7.18 -23.05
N PRO A 149 19.77 7.78 -23.90
CA PRO A 149 20.71 7.03 -24.73
C PRO A 149 21.71 6.16 -23.95
N SER A 150 21.88 6.42 -22.66
CA SER A 150 22.78 5.68 -21.77
C SER A 150 22.11 4.49 -21.07
N PHE A 151 20.83 4.24 -21.35
CA PHE A 151 20.12 3.10 -20.79
C PHE A 151 20.68 1.78 -21.37
N ASP A 152 20.96 0.82 -20.50
CA ASP A 152 21.63 -0.44 -20.82
C ASP A 152 20.64 -1.60 -21.12
N GLY A 153 19.34 -1.29 -21.22
CA GLY A 153 18.27 -2.25 -21.49
C GLY A 153 17.75 -2.99 -20.25
N ARG A 154 18.31 -2.79 -19.06
CA ARG A 154 17.90 -3.52 -17.84
C ARG A 154 16.78 -2.81 -17.09
N ILE A 155 15.54 -3.00 -17.54
CA ILE A 155 14.36 -2.33 -16.97
C ILE A 155 14.22 -2.57 -15.47
N GLY A 156 14.40 -3.81 -15.00
CA GLY A 156 14.28 -4.14 -13.58
C GLY A 156 15.34 -3.48 -12.69
N GLU A 157 16.47 -3.08 -13.27
CA GLU A 157 17.59 -2.44 -12.55
C GLU A 157 17.47 -0.91 -12.50
N ILE A 158 16.44 -0.34 -13.12
CA ILE A 158 16.19 1.10 -13.08
C ILE A 158 15.92 1.52 -11.64
N ILE A 159 16.68 2.52 -11.18
CA ILE A 159 16.54 3.10 -9.85
C ILE A 159 15.24 3.88 -9.78
N VAL A 160 14.40 3.55 -8.80
CA VAL A 160 13.15 4.27 -8.52
C VAL A 160 13.48 5.57 -7.77
N PRO A 161 12.87 6.71 -8.15
CA PRO A 161 13.09 7.97 -7.45
C PRO A 161 12.78 7.89 -5.94
N ASP A 162 13.65 8.50 -5.12
CA ASP A 162 13.50 8.57 -3.66
C ASP A 162 12.13 9.09 -3.21
N ALA A 163 11.50 9.97 -4.00
CA ALA A 163 10.17 10.49 -3.72
C ALA A 163 9.10 9.37 -3.68
N LEU A 164 9.18 8.39 -4.58
CA LEU A 164 8.24 7.26 -4.63
C LEU A 164 8.47 6.27 -3.49
N ILE A 165 9.73 6.08 -3.10
CA ILE A 165 10.13 5.25 -1.95
C ILE A 165 9.65 5.89 -0.64
N LYS A 166 9.87 7.21 -0.47
CA LYS A 166 9.37 7.96 0.69
C LYS A 166 7.85 7.97 0.75
N ALA A 167 7.16 7.98 -0.40
CA ALA A 167 5.70 8.02 -0.46
C ALA A 167 5.04 6.75 0.07
N ILE A 168 5.72 5.59 0.02
CA ILE A 168 5.25 4.36 0.68
C ILE A 168 5.64 4.30 2.17
N GLY A 169 6.34 5.33 2.65
CA GLY A 169 6.83 5.51 4.01
C GLY A 169 8.06 4.69 4.36
N PHE A 170 8.73 4.12 3.36
CA PHE A 170 10.04 3.53 3.57
C PHE A 170 11.07 4.66 3.74
N GLN A 171 11.77 4.65 4.86
CA GLN A 171 12.90 5.53 5.11
C GLN A 171 14.16 4.70 5.18
N LYS A 172 15.23 5.22 4.58
CA LYS A 172 16.52 4.55 4.53
C LYS A 172 17.18 4.58 5.91
N LYS A 173 16.81 3.65 6.79
CA LYS A 173 17.40 3.49 8.13
C LYS A 173 18.59 2.52 8.13
N CYS A 174 18.65 1.57 7.18
CA CYS A 174 19.74 0.60 7.02
C CYS A 174 20.44 0.68 5.66
N SER A 175 21.64 0.09 5.56
CA SER A 175 22.48 0.04 4.35
C SER A 175 21.91 -0.83 3.22
N VAL A 176 20.85 -1.59 3.48
CA VAL A 176 20.17 -2.43 2.49
C VAL A 176 19.11 -1.58 1.78
N TYR A 177 19.31 -1.35 0.49
CA TYR A 177 18.44 -0.57 -0.38
C TYR A 177 17.23 -1.40 -0.85
N VAL A 178 16.39 -1.83 0.10
CA VAL A 178 15.12 -2.50 -0.22
C VAL A 178 14.21 -1.49 -0.93
N TYR A 179 13.58 -1.88 -2.04
CA TYR A 179 12.75 -1.00 -2.88
C TYR A 179 13.51 0.12 -3.58
N SER A 180 14.76 -0.11 -3.99
CA SER A 180 15.52 0.89 -4.75
C SER A 180 15.41 0.74 -6.25
N ARG A 181 15.07 -0.47 -6.72
CA ARG A 181 15.01 -0.82 -8.13
C ARG A 181 13.59 -1.19 -8.52
N LEU A 182 13.25 -0.97 -9.78
CA LEU A 182 11.91 -1.30 -10.28
C LEU A 182 11.53 -2.76 -10.02
N HIS A 183 12.48 -3.70 -10.14
CA HIS A 183 12.21 -5.11 -9.85
C HIS A 183 11.72 -5.35 -8.41
N ASP A 184 12.24 -4.61 -7.42
CA ASP A 184 11.84 -4.74 -6.02
C ASP A 184 10.35 -4.38 -5.85
N HIS A 185 9.91 -3.32 -6.54
CA HIS A 185 8.52 -2.88 -6.51
C HIS A 185 7.60 -3.83 -7.27
N CYS A 186 8.05 -4.40 -8.39
CA CYS A 186 7.31 -5.43 -9.10
C CYS A 186 7.16 -6.70 -8.25
N GLN A 187 8.23 -7.12 -7.57
CA GLN A 187 8.18 -8.29 -6.69
C GLN A 187 7.28 -8.05 -5.48
N GLY A 188 7.37 -6.88 -4.85
CA GLY A 188 6.56 -6.57 -3.67
C GLY A 188 5.09 -6.28 -3.97
N PHE A 189 4.79 -5.62 -5.10
CA PHE A 189 3.47 -5.04 -5.34
C PHE A 189 2.85 -5.42 -6.69
N GLY A 190 3.54 -6.20 -7.53
CA GLY A 190 3.03 -6.61 -8.85
C GLY A 190 1.75 -7.43 -8.80
N ALA A 191 1.48 -8.15 -7.71
CA ALA A 191 0.21 -8.85 -7.51
C ALA A 191 -1.00 -7.90 -7.47
N TYR A 192 -0.80 -6.61 -7.18
CA TYR A 192 -1.85 -5.59 -7.16
C TYR A 192 -2.04 -4.86 -8.50
N THR A 193 -1.27 -5.16 -9.53
CA THR A 193 -1.49 -4.54 -10.84
C THR A 193 -2.46 -5.36 -11.68
N ARG A 194 -3.73 -4.95 -11.76
CA ARG A 194 -4.69 -5.51 -12.72
C ARG A 194 -4.55 -4.85 -14.08
N PHE A 195 -4.29 -3.56 -14.08
CA PHE A 195 -4.09 -2.76 -15.27
C PHE A 195 -2.81 -1.94 -15.14
N LEU A 196 -1.91 -2.09 -16.12
CA LEU A 196 -0.70 -1.29 -16.22
C LEU A 196 -0.66 -0.67 -17.61
N ARG A 197 -0.53 0.65 -17.67
CA ARG A 197 -0.30 1.37 -18.92
C ARG A 197 1.20 1.43 -19.13
N LEU A 198 1.70 0.58 -20.02
CA LEU A 198 3.12 0.57 -20.36
C LEU A 198 3.44 1.67 -21.38
N PRO A 199 4.34 2.61 -21.07
CA PRO A 199 4.85 3.54 -22.07
C PRO A 199 5.50 2.80 -23.24
N ASN A 200 5.37 3.34 -24.45
CA ASN A 200 5.85 2.71 -25.70
C ASN A 200 7.31 2.25 -25.65
N VAL A 201 8.15 2.92 -24.84
CA VAL A 201 9.56 2.55 -24.64
C VAL A 201 9.75 1.13 -24.09
N PHE A 202 8.75 0.60 -23.38
CA PHE A 202 8.75 -0.78 -22.86
C PHE A 202 8.09 -1.79 -23.79
N CYS A 203 7.52 -1.35 -24.92
CA CYS A 203 6.85 -2.23 -25.88
C CYS A 203 7.72 -2.55 -27.11
N ASN A 204 9.00 -2.12 -27.12
CA ASN A 204 9.92 -2.38 -28.21
C ASN A 204 10.72 -3.67 -27.96
N VAL A 205 10.91 -4.48 -29.00
CA VAL A 205 11.58 -5.79 -28.91
C VAL A 205 13.01 -5.67 -28.36
N GLU A 206 13.67 -4.54 -28.57
CA GLU A 206 15.04 -4.26 -28.09
C GLU A 206 15.11 -3.97 -26.59
N THR A 207 14.03 -3.47 -25.96
CA THR A 207 13.93 -3.20 -24.51
C THR A 207 13.31 -4.36 -23.72
N CYS A 208 12.62 -5.29 -24.39
CA CYS A 208 11.93 -6.44 -23.77
C CYS A 208 12.81 -7.65 -23.44
N TYR A 209 14.15 -7.57 -23.50
CA TYR A 209 15.02 -8.68 -23.11
C TYR A 209 15.01 -8.97 -21.59
N GLY A 210 14.40 -8.11 -20.78
CA GLY A 210 14.05 -8.43 -19.40
C GLY A 210 12.68 -9.11 -19.33
N ARG A 211 12.64 -10.40 -18.97
CA ARG A 211 11.40 -11.06 -18.56
C ARG A 211 10.80 -10.27 -17.39
N ILE A 212 9.72 -9.53 -17.65
CA ILE A 212 8.84 -9.06 -16.58
C ILE A 212 7.92 -10.24 -16.27
N SER A 213 8.40 -11.15 -15.40
CA SER A 213 7.58 -12.24 -14.88
C SER A 213 6.81 -11.74 -13.68
N PHE A 214 5.52 -11.46 -13.87
CA PHE A 214 4.56 -11.38 -12.77
C PHE A 214 4.24 -12.82 -12.36
N HIS A 215 4.69 -13.24 -11.17
CA HIS A 215 4.34 -14.52 -10.57
C HIS A 215 3.13 -14.35 -9.64
#